data_AF-A0AAE4B2M5-F1
#
_entry.id   AF-A0AAE4B2M5-F1
#
_cell.length_a   1.000
_cell.length_b   1.000
_cell.length_c   1.000
_cell.angle_alpha   90.00
_cell.angle_beta   90.00
_cell.angle_gamma   90.00
#
_symmetry.space_group_name_H-M   'P 1'
#
loop_
_entity.id
_entity.type
_entity.pdbx_description
1 polymer ?
#
loop_
_entity_poly.entity_id
_entity_poly.type
_entity_poly.pdbx_seq_one_letter_code
_entity_poly.pdbx_strand_id
1 'polypeptide(L)'
;MKLKVVLALLFVMVGAGGYWFGKRNLPTSQDLAGMMVALSPDLEPGAIELVGCQLTQRVDRPAVDGKGFTRNVLTADLSLFELENVGLRPSQAGTIVYLAERKPVSTQLIDQAERLVRVVPAVIATEASTPSLSRGTRDDQTPRGDVAAMSRDKIREVFAMPEANLAFRLTSRATSDEGGQAGLPEPHPDAPRFHAFAESVMALDAPMSSQVSLLYRGPTAAPEQLLAGTVEVPKELVFTLRSEGSAKMLGAALYRYQVAHCRQR
;
A
#
# COMPACT_ATOMS: atom_id res chain seq x y z
N MET A 1 3.43 56.32 -18.29
CA MET A 1 2.35 55.32 -18.18
C MET A 1 2.86 54.15 -17.36
N LYS A 2 2.13 53.78 -16.30
CA LYS A 2 2.50 52.77 -15.31
C LYS A 2 2.32 51.37 -15.91
N LEU A 3 3.32 50.50 -15.87
CA LEU A 3 3.09 49.05 -15.90
C LEU A 3 3.74 48.44 -14.65
N LYS A 4 2.85 47.95 -13.79
CA LYS A 4 3.10 47.43 -12.45
C LYS A 4 3.57 45.98 -12.56
N VAL A 5 4.61 45.65 -11.79
CA VAL A 5 4.65 44.55 -10.82
C VAL A 5 4.02 43.23 -11.25
N VAL A 6 4.85 42.27 -11.69
CA VAL A 6 4.66 40.84 -11.40
C VAL A 6 6.05 40.23 -11.18
N LEU A 7 6.63 40.48 -10.01
CA LEU A 7 7.89 39.85 -9.58
C LEU A 7 7.80 39.56 -8.08
N ALA A 8 6.95 38.61 -7.70
CA ALA A 8 6.86 38.11 -6.33
C ALA A 8 6.05 36.80 -6.27
N LEU A 9 6.65 35.66 -6.62
CA LEU A 9 6.09 34.33 -6.29
C LEU A 9 7.11 33.17 -6.38
N LEU A 10 8.41 33.44 -6.18
CA LEU A 10 9.47 32.43 -6.30
C LEU A 10 10.33 32.24 -5.04
N PHE A 11 9.91 32.77 -3.89
CA PHE A 11 10.73 32.79 -2.67
C PHE A 11 10.02 32.29 -1.39
N VAL A 12 9.17 31.27 -1.48
CA VAL A 12 8.57 30.64 -0.28
C VAL A 12 8.97 29.16 -0.06
N MET A 13 9.50 28.44 -1.06
CA MET A 13 9.70 26.99 -0.91
C MET A 13 11.04 26.53 -0.30
N VAL A 14 12.02 27.42 -0.10
CA VAL A 14 13.34 27.00 0.46
C VAL A 14 13.43 27.24 1.99
N GLY A 15 12.50 28.00 2.57
CA GLY A 15 12.49 28.32 4.02
C GLY A 15 11.79 27.29 4.92
N ALA A 16 11.01 26.37 4.35
CA ALA A 16 10.21 25.43 5.14
C ALA A 16 11.05 24.29 5.76
N GLY A 17 12.17 23.88 5.15
CA GLY A 17 12.96 22.75 5.65
C GLY A 17 13.63 22.99 7.02
N GLY A 18 14.05 24.23 7.31
CA GLY A 18 14.76 24.57 8.54
C GLY A 18 13.86 24.96 9.72
N TYR A 19 12.69 25.55 9.44
CA TYR A 19 11.83 26.09 10.51
C TYR A 19 10.97 25.02 11.21
N TRP A 20 10.79 23.86 10.59
CA TRP A 20 9.96 22.77 11.11
C TRP A 20 10.55 22.06 12.34
N PHE A 21 11.88 22.02 12.47
CA PHE A 21 12.54 21.24 13.53
C PHE A 21 12.93 22.06 14.78
N GLY A 22 12.66 23.38 14.78
CA GLY A 22 13.13 24.31 15.81
C GLY A 22 12.24 24.50 17.04
N LYS A 23 11.02 23.95 17.08
CA LYS A 23 10.13 24.07 18.26
C LYS A 23 9.48 22.74 18.62
N ARG A 24 9.32 22.53 19.92
CA ARG A 24 8.86 21.34 20.67
C ARG A 24 7.48 20.75 20.30
N ASN A 25 6.96 21.03 19.11
CA ASN A 25 5.65 20.53 18.70
C ASN A 25 5.82 19.20 17.96
N LEU A 26 5.18 18.17 18.50
CA LEU A 26 5.05 16.89 17.81
C LEU A 26 4.28 17.10 16.50
N PRO A 27 4.67 16.43 15.40
CA PRO A 27 3.96 16.59 14.14
C PRO A 27 2.48 16.19 14.32
N THR A 28 1.58 17.02 13.78
CA THR A 28 0.17 16.65 13.65
C THR A 28 -0.03 15.69 12.46
N SER A 29 -1.23 15.14 12.31
CA SER A 29 -1.54 14.30 11.14
C SER A 29 -1.50 15.07 9.83
N GLN A 30 -2.02 16.30 9.83
CA GLN A 30 -2.04 17.19 8.67
C GLN A 30 -0.62 17.57 8.25
N ASP A 31 0.22 17.87 9.23
CA ASP A 31 1.63 18.17 9.04
C ASP A 31 2.37 17.04 8.32
N LEU A 32 2.19 15.82 8.83
CA LEU A 32 2.87 14.64 8.30
C LEU A 32 2.34 14.27 6.90
N ALA A 33 1.03 14.33 6.68
CA ALA A 33 0.43 14.09 5.36
C ALA A 33 0.94 15.11 4.33
N GLY A 34 0.98 16.40 4.67
CA GLY A 34 1.53 17.44 3.82
C GLY A 34 3.01 17.24 3.52
N MET A 35 3.80 16.81 4.52
CA MET A 35 5.21 16.48 4.33
C MET A 35 5.41 15.30 3.38
N MET A 36 4.64 14.21 3.52
CA MET A 36 4.73 13.05 2.64
C MET A 36 4.46 13.41 1.18
N VAL A 37 3.43 14.22 0.91
CA VAL A 37 3.11 14.71 -0.44
C VAL A 37 4.23 15.61 -0.97
N ALA A 38 4.75 16.55 -0.17
CA ALA A 38 5.80 17.47 -0.62
C ALA A 38 7.12 16.76 -0.96
N LEU A 39 7.48 15.74 -0.16
CA LEU A 39 8.76 15.04 -0.27
C LEU A 39 8.75 13.89 -1.29
N SER A 40 7.57 13.40 -1.67
CA SER A 40 7.44 12.33 -2.66
C SER A 40 7.22 12.89 -4.08
N PRO A 41 7.89 12.35 -5.11
CA PRO A 41 7.56 12.66 -6.50
C PRO A 41 6.31 11.94 -7.00
N ASP A 42 5.83 10.93 -6.28
CA ASP A 42 4.78 10.00 -6.71
C ASP A 42 3.40 10.29 -6.12
N LEU A 43 3.32 11.23 -5.17
CA LEU A 43 2.10 11.52 -4.42
C LEU A 43 1.51 12.85 -4.83
N GLU A 44 0.22 12.84 -5.16
CA GLU A 44 -0.57 14.02 -5.43
C GLU A 44 -1.20 14.58 -4.14
N PRO A 45 -1.61 15.86 -4.11
CA PRO A 45 -2.38 16.41 -3.00
C PRO A 45 -3.63 15.58 -2.71
N GLY A 46 -3.85 15.25 -1.44
CA GLY A 46 -4.98 14.40 -1.01
C GLY A 46 -4.73 12.89 -1.14
N ALA A 47 -3.59 12.46 -1.67
CA ALA A 47 -3.24 11.04 -1.75
C ALA A 47 -2.96 10.41 -0.37
N ILE A 48 -2.64 11.23 0.64
CA ILE A 48 -2.30 10.78 2.00
C ILE A 48 -3.34 11.29 3.00
N GLU A 49 -3.83 10.38 3.82
CA GLU A 49 -4.68 10.64 4.97
C GLU A 49 -4.08 9.95 6.19
N LEU A 50 -4.07 10.65 7.34
CA LEU A 50 -3.53 10.11 8.59
C LEU A 50 -4.51 10.41 9.72
N VAL A 51 -5.05 9.36 10.33
CA VAL A 51 -6.02 9.47 11.44
C VAL A 51 -5.60 8.53 12.57
N GLY A 52 -5.20 9.11 13.71
CA GLY A 52 -4.57 8.34 14.78
C GLY A 52 -3.35 7.58 14.24
N CYS A 53 -3.35 6.25 14.32
CA CYS A 53 -2.26 5.43 13.78
C CYS A 53 -2.49 4.91 12.37
N GLN A 54 -3.64 5.25 11.78
CA GLN A 54 -3.99 4.80 10.45
C GLN A 54 -3.41 5.76 9.42
N LEU A 55 -2.35 5.33 8.74
CA LEU A 55 -1.94 5.92 7.48
C LEU A 55 -2.78 5.31 6.35
N THR A 56 -3.33 6.14 5.48
CA THR A 56 -3.97 5.71 4.23
C THR A 56 -3.34 6.46 3.07
N GLN A 57 -2.86 5.72 2.07
CA GLN A 57 -2.34 6.23 0.82
C GLN A 57 -3.21 5.72 -0.32
N ARG A 58 -3.73 6.61 -1.15
CA ARG A 58 -4.54 6.30 -2.34
C ARG A 58 -3.85 6.85 -3.58
N VAL A 59 -3.56 5.97 -4.54
CA VAL A 59 -2.91 6.30 -5.81
C VAL A 59 -3.72 5.67 -6.94
N ASP A 60 -4.48 6.51 -7.63
CA ASP A 60 -5.24 6.17 -8.82
C ASP A 60 -4.51 6.76 -10.04
N ARG A 61 -4.14 5.91 -11.00
CA ARG A 61 -3.40 6.32 -12.21
C ARG A 61 -3.89 5.59 -13.44
N PRO A 62 -3.92 6.23 -14.63
CA PRO A 62 -4.01 5.50 -15.88
C PRO A 62 -2.84 4.51 -16.01
N ALA A 63 -3.06 3.36 -16.62
CA ALA A 63 -2.00 2.40 -16.92
C ALA A 63 -0.99 3.01 -17.90
N VAL A 64 0.22 2.45 -17.94
CA VAL A 64 1.35 2.97 -18.73
C VAL A 64 1.03 3.09 -20.23
N ASP A 65 0.12 2.25 -20.74
CA ASP A 65 -0.33 2.27 -22.13
C ASP A 65 -1.47 3.27 -22.41
N GLY A 66 -1.94 3.99 -21.39
CA GLY A 66 -3.06 4.93 -21.43
C GLY A 66 -4.42 4.29 -21.65
N LYS A 67 -4.50 2.94 -21.69
CA LYS A 67 -5.72 2.18 -21.99
C LYS A 67 -6.28 1.46 -20.77
N GLY A 68 -5.47 1.26 -19.74
CA GLY A 68 -5.89 0.71 -18.46
C GLY A 68 -6.02 1.76 -17.35
N PHE A 69 -6.45 1.29 -16.19
CA PHE A 69 -6.53 2.06 -14.97
C PHE A 69 -5.97 1.23 -13.81
N THR A 70 -5.27 1.89 -12.90
CA THR A 70 -4.69 1.27 -11.72
C THR A 70 -5.17 2.01 -10.48
N ARG A 71 -5.61 1.25 -9.49
CA ARG A 71 -5.95 1.76 -8.15
C ARG A 71 -5.07 1.05 -7.13
N ASN A 72 -4.32 1.83 -6.37
CA ASN A 72 -3.50 1.34 -5.27
C ASN A 72 -3.93 2.03 -3.98
N VAL A 73 -4.36 1.25 -3.00
CA VAL A 73 -4.73 1.75 -1.67
C VAL A 73 -3.91 1.00 -0.63
N LEU A 74 -2.99 1.71 0.01
CA LEU A 74 -2.26 1.23 1.18
C LEU A 74 -2.91 1.81 2.42
N THR A 75 -3.31 0.95 3.33
CA THR A 75 -3.82 1.27 4.67
C THR A 75 -2.82 0.63 5.63
N ALA A 76 -2.21 1.39 6.53
CA ALA A 76 -1.19 0.92 7.44
C ALA A 76 -1.41 1.42 8.87
N ASP A 77 -1.44 0.49 9.82
CA ASP A 77 -1.32 0.81 11.23
C ASP A 77 0.16 1.06 11.56
N LEU A 78 0.52 2.34 11.73
CA LEU A 78 1.90 2.75 11.98
C LEU A 78 2.50 2.08 13.23
N SER A 79 1.69 1.62 14.20
CA SER A 79 2.23 0.92 15.38
C SER A 79 2.89 -0.42 15.05
N LEU A 80 2.54 -1.03 13.91
CA LEU A 80 3.05 -2.32 13.44
C LEU A 80 4.33 -2.22 12.62
N PHE A 81 4.92 -1.05 12.42
CA PHE A 81 6.13 -0.86 11.59
C PHE A 81 7.30 -0.24 12.37
N GLU A 82 8.52 -0.64 12.02
CA GLU A 82 9.77 -0.09 12.54
C GLU A 82 10.10 1.22 11.83
N LEU A 83 9.78 2.35 12.48
CA LEU A 83 10.02 3.69 11.92
C LEU A 83 11.30 4.33 12.46
N GLU A 84 11.94 3.72 13.47
CA GLU A 84 13.22 4.16 14.02
C GLU A 84 14.41 3.70 13.16
N ASN A 85 14.40 2.42 12.78
CA ASN A 85 15.47 1.78 12.02
C ASN A 85 14.95 1.42 10.63
N VAL A 86 15.15 2.33 9.68
CA VAL A 86 14.61 2.21 8.32
C VAL A 86 15.70 1.98 7.30
N GLY A 87 15.38 1.23 6.24
CA GLY A 87 16.23 1.08 5.08
C GLY A 87 16.08 2.27 4.14
N LEU A 88 17.20 2.86 3.72
CA LEU A 88 17.24 3.86 2.65
C LEU A 88 17.99 3.26 1.46
N ARG A 89 17.32 3.13 0.32
CA ARG A 89 17.90 2.55 -0.90
C ARG A 89 17.87 3.57 -2.04
N PRO A 90 18.99 3.79 -2.75
CA PRO A 90 18.96 4.55 -3.99
C PRO A 90 18.04 3.90 -5.01
N SER A 91 17.33 4.73 -5.78
CA SER A 91 16.48 4.31 -6.89
C SER A 91 16.80 5.12 -8.15
N GLN A 92 16.04 4.86 -9.22
CA GLN A 92 16.21 5.53 -10.50
C GLN A 92 16.04 7.05 -10.38
N ALA A 93 16.65 7.78 -11.31
CA ALA A 93 16.55 9.23 -11.43
C ALA A 93 16.93 10.02 -10.16
N GLY A 94 17.83 9.48 -9.32
CA GLY A 94 18.32 10.16 -8.12
C GLY A 94 17.33 10.19 -6.95
N THR A 95 16.25 9.42 -7.02
CA THR A 95 15.29 9.25 -5.92
C THR A 95 15.81 8.26 -4.87
N ILE A 96 15.25 8.35 -3.66
CA ILE A 96 15.51 7.42 -2.56
C ILE A 96 14.23 6.68 -2.21
N VAL A 97 14.33 5.38 -2.02
CA VAL A 97 13.28 4.55 -1.45
C VAL A 97 13.49 4.49 0.06
N TYR A 98 12.53 5.02 0.79
CA TYR A 98 12.37 4.80 2.23
C TYR A 98 11.61 3.49 2.43
N LEU A 99 12.13 2.61 3.28
CA LEU A 99 11.59 1.29 3.57
C LEU A 99 11.54 1.09 5.09
N ALA A 100 10.33 0.98 5.64
CA ALA A 100 10.10 0.61 7.03
C ALA A 100 9.52 -0.80 7.09
N GLU A 101 10.22 -1.72 7.77
CA GLU A 101 9.78 -3.10 7.89
C GLU A 101 8.69 -3.25 8.95
N ARG A 102 7.80 -4.24 8.77
CA ARG A 102 6.82 -4.62 9.77
C ARG A 102 7.54 -5.24 10.97
N LYS A 103 7.09 -4.86 12.17
CA LYS A 103 7.53 -5.44 13.44
C LYS A 103 7.27 -6.95 13.49
N PRO A 104 7.95 -7.68 14.39
CA PRO A 104 7.65 -9.08 14.65
C PRO A 104 6.16 -9.34 14.95
N VAL A 105 5.72 -10.58 14.73
CA VAL A 105 4.34 -11.02 14.90
C VAL A 105 3.81 -10.66 16.29
N SER A 106 2.72 -9.91 16.33
CA SER A 106 2.04 -9.47 17.54
C SER A 106 0.56 -9.89 17.54
N THR A 107 -0.07 -9.92 18.71
CA THR A 107 -1.53 -10.17 18.83
C THR A 107 -2.33 -9.23 17.92
N GLN A 108 -1.94 -7.95 17.87
CA GLN A 108 -2.58 -6.93 17.04
C GLN A 108 -2.49 -7.24 15.54
N LEU A 109 -1.34 -7.72 15.05
CA LEU A 109 -1.19 -8.15 13.65
C LEU A 109 -2.13 -9.32 13.34
N ILE A 110 -2.22 -10.29 14.26
CA ILE A 110 -3.12 -11.45 14.09
C ILE A 110 -4.59 -11.01 14.11
N ASP A 111 -4.98 -10.09 14.99
CA ASP A 111 -6.34 -9.54 15.06
C ASP A 111 -6.71 -8.81 13.75
N GLN A 112 -5.80 -8.01 13.20
CA GLN A 112 -6.00 -7.35 11.91
C GLN A 112 -6.18 -8.37 10.77
N ALA A 113 -5.33 -9.39 10.72
CA ALA A 113 -5.40 -10.43 9.72
C ALA A 113 -6.68 -11.28 9.82
N GLU A 114 -7.15 -11.59 11.04
CA GLU A 114 -8.44 -12.26 11.23
C GLU A 114 -9.61 -11.45 10.67
N ARG A 115 -9.62 -10.13 10.90
CA ARG A 115 -10.68 -9.26 10.35
C ARG A 115 -10.65 -9.25 8.82
N LEU A 116 -9.46 -9.26 8.22
CA LEU A 116 -9.30 -9.40 6.77
C LEU A 116 -9.85 -10.75 6.29
N VAL A 117 -9.46 -11.86 6.93
CA VAL A 117 -9.92 -13.21 6.58
C VAL A 117 -11.44 -13.33 6.64
N ARG A 118 -12.10 -12.73 7.64
CA ARG A 118 -13.56 -12.78 7.81
C ARG A 118 -14.35 -12.17 6.66
N VAL A 119 -13.76 -11.26 5.89
CA VAL A 119 -14.42 -10.64 4.73
C VAL A 119 -14.07 -11.31 3.40
N VAL A 120 -13.27 -12.38 3.41
CA VAL A 120 -12.92 -13.15 2.21
C VAL A 120 -14.15 -13.94 1.73
N PRO A 121 -14.64 -13.72 0.49
CA PRO A 121 -15.70 -14.53 -0.09
C PRO A 121 -15.28 -15.98 -0.28
N ALA A 122 -16.21 -16.92 -0.08
CA ALA A 122 -15.97 -18.36 -0.21
C ALA A 122 -15.37 -18.77 -1.57
N VAL A 123 -15.76 -18.10 -2.67
CA VAL A 123 -15.25 -18.39 -4.03
C VAL A 123 -13.77 -17.99 -4.17
N ILE A 124 -13.36 -16.90 -3.52
CA ILE A 124 -11.95 -16.50 -3.48
C ILE A 124 -11.20 -17.52 -2.62
N ALA A 125 -11.78 -17.97 -1.50
CA ALA A 125 -11.19 -18.96 -0.59
C ALA A 125 -10.90 -20.33 -1.24
N THR A 126 -11.60 -20.70 -2.32
CA THR A 126 -11.45 -22.01 -2.98
C THR A 126 -10.59 -22.01 -4.24
N GLU A 127 -10.54 -20.92 -5.02
CA GLU A 127 -9.86 -20.92 -6.34
C GLU A 127 -8.76 -19.85 -6.50
N ALA A 128 -8.68 -18.83 -5.63
CA ALA A 128 -7.81 -17.67 -5.79
C ALA A 128 -7.04 -17.24 -4.52
N SER A 129 -7.25 -17.92 -3.39
CA SER A 129 -6.65 -17.59 -2.09
C SER A 129 -5.56 -18.58 -1.73
N THR A 130 -4.45 -18.53 -2.44
CA THR A 130 -3.22 -19.06 -1.85
C THR A 130 -2.61 -17.95 -1.00
N PRO A 131 -2.44 -18.13 0.33
CA PRO A 131 -1.44 -17.34 1.05
C PRO A 131 -0.11 -17.62 0.36
N SER A 132 0.35 -16.70 -0.49
CA SER A 132 1.57 -16.93 -1.25
C SER A 132 2.76 -16.93 -0.29
N LEU A 133 3.36 -18.10 -0.08
CA LEU A 133 4.73 -18.26 0.36
C LEU A 133 5.62 -17.81 -0.81
N SER A 134 5.79 -16.50 -0.98
CA SER A 134 6.61 -15.99 -2.08
C SER A 134 8.08 -16.25 -1.78
N ARG A 135 8.60 -17.41 -2.20
CA ARG A 135 10.01 -17.53 -2.61
C ARG A 135 10.05 -17.10 -4.08
N GLY A 136 11.04 -16.29 -4.47
CA GLY A 136 11.18 -15.73 -5.82
C GLY A 136 11.44 -16.73 -6.96
N THR A 137 10.75 -17.87 -6.97
CA THR A 137 10.82 -18.89 -8.01
C THR A 137 9.42 -19.36 -8.35
N ARG A 138 9.16 -19.39 -9.66
CA ARG A 138 7.93 -19.65 -10.41
C ARG A 138 7.34 -21.06 -10.22
N ASP A 139 7.43 -21.63 -9.03
CA ASP A 139 7.05 -23.03 -8.79
C ASP A 139 5.77 -23.14 -7.96
N ASP A 140 4.85 -23.94 -8.48
CA ASP A 140 3.42 -24.07 -8.17
C ASP A 140 3.15 -24.83 -6.85
N GLN A 141 4.04 -24.70 -5.86
CA GLN A 141 3.96 -25.40 -4.58
C GLN A 141 3.57 -24.44 -3.45
N THR A 142 2.43 -23.77 -3.60
CA THR A 142 1.80 -23.09 -2.45
C THR A 142 0.72 -23.99 -1.87
N PRO A 143 0.70 -24.27 -0.56
CA PRO A 143 -0.37 -25.06 0.06
C PRO A 143 -1.74 -24.44 -0.23
N ARG A 144 -2.62 -25.22 -0.89
CA ARG A 144 -4.03 -24.86 -1.11
C ARG A 144 -4.79 -25.13 0.20
N GLY A 145 -5.38 -24.10 0.79
CA GLY A 145 -6.19 -24.23 2.00
C GLY A 145 -7.37 -23.26 1.96
N ASP A 146 -8.49 -23.64 2.55
CA ASP A 146 -9.67 -22.78 2.67
C ASP A 146 -9.35 -21.60 3.59
N VAL A 147 -9.05 -20.45 2.97
CA VAL A 147 -8.64 -19.26 3.72
C VAL A 147 -9.82 -18.66 4.49
N ALA A 148 -11.06 -18.86 4.07
CA ALA A 148 -12.24 -18.37 4.79
C ALA A 148 -12.45 -19.07 6.13
N ALA A 149 -11.87 -20.27 6.31
CA ALA A 149 -11.88 -21.03 7.55
C ALA A 149 -10.54 -20.99 8.31
N MET A 150 -9.63 -20.07 7.97
CA MET A 150 -8.30 -20.02 8.57
C MET A 150 -8.38 -19.69 10.07
N SER A 151 -7.92 -20.61 10.91
CA SER A 151 -7.87 -20.40 12.36
C SER A 151 -6.82 -19.35 12.74
N ARG A 152 -7.00 -18.73 13.91
CA ARG A 152 -6.02 -17.81 14.51
C ARG A 152 -4.60 -18.40 14.55
N ASP A 153 -4.50 -19.67 14.94
CA ASP A 153 -3.21 -20.36 15.02
C ASP A 153 -2.61 -20.54 13.64
N LYS A 154 -3.42 -20.80 12.61
CA LYS A 154 -2.94 -20.88 11.24
C LYS A 154 -2.45 -19.53 10.71
N ILE A 155 -3.14 -18.44 11.03
CA ILE A 155 -2.69 -17.07 10.71
C ILE A 155 -1.34 -16.79 11.39
N ARG A 156 -1.18 -17.18 12.66
CA ARG A 156 0.09 -17.04 13.39
C ARG A 156 1.20 -17.84 12.73
N GLU A 157 0.95 -19.09 12.33
CA GLU A 157 1.91 -19.92 11.59
C GLU A 157 2.33 -19.25 10.28
N VAL A 158 1.39 -18.71 9.51
CA VAL A 158 1.69 -18.00 8.25
C VAL A 158 2.63 -16.83 8.52
N PHE A 159 2.38 -16.00 9.52
CA PHE A 159 3.27 -14.86 9.81
C PHE A 159 4.61 -15.24 10.45
N ALA A 160 4.71 -16.42 11.07
CA ALA A 160 5.96 -16.91 11.65
C ALA A 160 6.92 -17.49 10.58
N MET A 161 6.42 -17.85 9.40
CA MET A 161 7.24 -18.35 8.31
C MET A 161 8.05 -17.22 7.66
N PRO A 162 9.37 -17.40 7.44
CA PRO A 162 10.16 -16.45 6.68
C PRO A 162 9.56 -16.24 5.29
N GLU A 163 9.51 -14.99 4.83
CA GLU A 163 8.96 -14.61 3.53
C GLU A 163 7.47 -14.92 3.27
N ALA A 164 6.76 -15.46 4.24
CA ALA A 164 5.33 -15.69 4.12
C ALA A 164 4.52 -14.40 4.33
N ASN A 165 3.40 -14.27 3.62
CA ASN A 165 2.45 -13.20 3.83
C ASN A 165 1.02 -13.71 3.64
N LEU A 166 0.08 -13.01 4.27
CA LEU A 166 -1.32 -13.17 3.91
C LEU A 166 -1.61 -12.30 2.69
N ALA A 167 -1.82 -12.95 1.54
CA ALA A 167 -2.10 -12.32 0.26
C ALA A 167 -3.18 -13.10 -0.51
N PHE A 168 -3.99 -12.36 -1.25
CA PHE A 168 -5.09 -12.85 -2.09
C PHE A 168 -4.90 -12.25 -3.47
N ARG A 169 -4.97 -13.07 -4.52
CA ARG A 169 -4.65 -12.61 -5.88
C ARG A 169 -5.69 -13.07 -6.89
N LEU A 170 -6.04 -12.15 -7.77
CA LEU A 170 -6.77 -12.44 -9.00
C LEU A 170 -5.87 -12.13 -10.18
N THR A 171 -5.79 -13.03 -11.14
CA THR A 171 -5.10 -12.80 -12.41
C THR A 171 -6.02 -13.15 -13.58
N SER A 172 -5.92 -12.36 -14.65
CA SER A 172 -6.61 -12.58 -15.90
C SER A 172 -6.22 -13.92 -16.49
N ARG A 173 -7.16 -14.59 -17.17
CA ARG A 173 -6.83 -15.76 -18.00
C ARG A 173 -6.43 -15.25 -19.38
N ALA A 174 -5.30 -15.74 -19.90
CA ALA A 174 -4.99 -15.63 -21.32
C ALA A 174 -5.48 -16.92 -21.98
N THR A 175 -6.45 -16.83 -22.87
CA THR A 175 -6.82 -17.96 -23.72
C THR A 175 -5.91 -17.96 -24.93
N SER A 176 -5.17 -19.05 -25.14
CA SER A 176 -4.45 -19.22 -26.40
C SER A 176 -5.45 -19.50 -27.53
N ASP A 177 -5.22 -18.93 -28.70
CA ASP A 177 -5.95 -19.31 -29.90
C ASP A 177 -5.55 -20.73 -30.37
N GLU A 178 -6.27 -21.28 -31.35
CA GLU A 178 -6.01 -22.62 -31.92
C GLU A 178 -4.59 -22.76 -32.51
N GLY A 179 -3.88 -21.65 -32.74
CA GLY A 179 -2.48 -21.60 -33.20
C GLY A 179 -1.45 -21.50 -32.08
N GLY A 180 -1.87 -21.49 -30.80
CA GLY A 180 -0.98 -21.37 -29.65
C GLY A 180 -0.51 -19.95 -29.35
N GLN A 181 -1.03 -18.93 -30.03
CA GLN A 181 -0.78 -17.53 -29.71
C GLN A 181 -1.61 -17.12 -28.49
N ALA A 182 -0.96 -16.53 -27.49
CA ALA A 182 -1.65 -16.02 -26.31
C ALA A 182 -2.58 -14.86 -26.73
N GLY A 183 -3.89 -15.03 -26.54
CA GLY A 183 -4.88 -13.98 -26.76
C GLY A 183 -4.70 -12.82 -25.77
N LEU A 184 -5.42 -11.73 -26.02
CA LEU A 184 -5.44 -10.58 -25.10
C LEU A 184 -5.95 -11.01 -23.72
N PRO A 185 -5.40 -10.49 -22.61
CA PRO A 185 -5.89 -10.78 -21.28
C PRO A 185 -7.37 -10.41 -21.13
N GLU A 186 -8.16 -11.37 -20.64
CA GLU A 186 -9.57 -11.14 -20.32
C GLU A 186 -9.80 -11.14 -18.81
N PRO A 187 -10.72 -10.29 -18.30
CA PRO A 187 -11.16 -10.32 -16.91
C PRO A 187 -11.57 -11.74 -16.49
N HIS A 188 -11.14 -12.13 -15.30
CA HIS A 188 -11.56 -13.41 -14.71
C HIS A 188 -13.07 -13.39 -14.43
N PRO A 189 -13.81 -14.52 -14.52
CA PRO A 189 -15.23 -14.57 -14.15
C PRO A 189 -15.53 -14.06 -12.72
N ASP A 190 -14.56 -14.20 -11.81
CA ASP A 190 -14.66 -13.71 -10.43
C ASP A 190 -14.20 -12.25 -10.24
N ALA A 191 -13.86 -11.52 -11.30
CA ALA A 191 -13.46 -10.12 -11.25
C ALA A 191 -14.44 -9.24 -10.43
N PRO A 192 -15.77 -9.29 -10.64
CA PRO A 192 -16.70 -8.51 -9.84
C PRO A 192 -16.71 -8.88 -8.36
N ARG A 193 -16.53 -10.17 -8.03
CA ARG A 193 -16.49 -10.65 -6.64
C ARG A 193 -15.19 -10.25 -5.95
N PHE A 194 -14.06 -10.35 -6.63
CA PHE A 194 -12.77 -9.88 -6.12
C PHE A 194 -12.77 -8.37 -5.91
N HIS A 195 -13.37 -7.61 -6.84
CA HIS A 195 -13.56 -6.18 -6.67
C HIS A 195 -14.36 -5.87 -5.39
N ALA A 196 -15.51 -6.53 -5.18
CA ALA A 196 -16.32 -6.33 -3.97
C ALA A 196 -15.56 -6.70 -2.67
N PHE A 197 -14.75 -7.76 -2.71
CA PHE A 197 -13.85 -8.11 -1.61
C PHE A 197 -12.82 -7.01 -1.33
N ALA A 198 -12.15 -6.50 -2.36
CA ALA A 198 -11.18 -5.43 -2.23
C ALA A 198 -11.80 -4.14 -1.64
N GLU A 199 -12.99 -3.75 -2.12
CA GLU A 199 -13.75 -2.62 -1.57
C GLU A 199 -14.13 -2.85 -0.10
N SER A 200 -14.51 -4.08 0.27
CA SER A 200 -14.81 -4.44 1.66
C SER A 200 -13.57 -4.32 2.57
N VAL A 201 -12.40 -4.69 2.07
CA VAL A 201 -11.13 -4.54 2.80
C VAL A 201 -10.75 -3.07 2.97
N MET A 202 -10.94 -2.25 1.93
CA MET A 202 -10.70 -0.80 2.00
C MET A 202 -11.66 -0.08 2.97
N ALA A 203 -12.80 -0.70 3.28
CA ALA A 203 -13.81 -0.18 4.22
C ALA A 203 -13.70 -0.75 5.65
N LEU A 204 -12.73 -1.62 5.93
CA LEU A 204 -12.53 -2.16 7.28
C LEU A 204 -12.21 -1.04 8.29
N ASP A 205 -12.74 -1.17 9.50
CA ASP A 205 -12.51 -0.20 10.57
C ASP A 205 -11.03 -0.07 10.93
N ALA A 206 -10.59 1.17 11.13
CA ALA A 206 -9.25 1.50 11.58
C ALA A 206 -9.01 1.12 13.06
N PRO A 207 -7.76 0.78 13.46
CA PRO A 207 -6.58 0.68 12.61
C PRO A 207 -6.49 -0.69 11.91
N MET A 208 -6.04 -0.68 10.65
CA MET A 208 -5.90 -1.83 9.76
C MET A 208 -4.63 -1.69 8.91
N SER A 209 -3.99 -2.83 8.61
CA SER A 209 -2.87 -2.91 7.68
C SER A 209 -3.25 -3.79 6.49
N SER A 210 -3.47 -3.16 5.34
CA SER A 210 -3.79 -3.82 4.08
C SER A 210 -3.27 -3.03 2.89
N GLN A 211 -2.83 -3.73 1.86
CA GLN A 211 -2.50 -3.17 0.56
C GLN A 211 -3.41 -3.77 -0.49
N VAL A 212 -4.11 -2.91 -1.21
CA VAL A 212 -5.02 -3.26 -2.31
C VAL A 212 -4.45 -2.67 -3.59
N SER A 213 -4.17 -3.52 -4.58
CA SER A 213 -3.69 -3.13 -5.91
C SER A 213 -4.59 -3.75 -6.97
N LEU A 214 -5.26 -2.91 -7.75
CA LEU A 214 -6.25 -3.31 -8.75
C LEU A 214 -5.87 -2.74 -10.11
N LEU A 215 -5.89 -3.60 -11.14
CA LEU A 215 -5.60 -3.25 -12.54
C LEU A 215 -6.82 -3.54 -13.41
N TYR A 216 -7.27 -2.55 -14.15
CA TYR A 216 -8.47 -2.59 -14.97
C TYR A 216 -8.17 -2.44 -16.45
N ARG A 217 -8.97 -3.13 -17.27
CA ARG A 217 -9.06 -2.97 -18.72
C ARG A 217 -10.03 -1.84 -19.05
N GLY A 218 -9.51 -0.62 -19.17
CA GLY A 218 -10.30 0.56 -19.47
C GLY A 218 -9.92 1.74 -18.58
N PRO A 219 -10.50 2.92 -18.83
CA PRO A 219 -10.13 4.15 -18.12
C PRO A 219 -10.74 4.25 -16.71
N THR A 220 -11.55 3.28 -16.28
CA THR A 220 -12.35 3.36 -15.05
C THR A 220 -12.19 2.10 -14.19
N ALA A 221 -12.44 2.25 -12.89
CA ALA A 221 -12.52 1.15 -11.93
C ALA A 221 -13.83 0.35 -12.04
N ALA A 222 -14.14 -0.16 -13.24
CA ALA A 222 -15.34 -0.94 -13.46
C ALA A 222 -15.11 -2.41 -13.01
N PRO A 223 -15.94 -3.01 -12.14
CA PRO A 223 -15.71 -4.34 -11.59
C PRO A 223 -15.52 -5.44 -12.65
N GLU A 224 -16.29 -5.39 -13.73
CA GLU A 224 -16.22 -6.31 -14.86
C GLU A 224 -14.99 -6.13 -15.76
N GLN A 225 -14.25 -5.04 -15.57
CA GLN A 225 -13.01 -4.73 -16.28
C GLN A 225 -11.77 -5.10 -15.49
N LEU A 226 -11.89 -5.60 -14.25
CA LEU A 226 -10.74 -5.96 -13.42
C LEU A 226 -9.95 -7.12 -14.06
N LEU A 227 -8.72 -6.83 -14.47
CA LEU A 227 -7.79 -7.80 -15.05
C LEU A 227 -6.98 -8.51 -13.99
N ALA A 228 -6.50 -7.78 -12.99
CA ALA A 228 -5.70 -8.34 -11.92
C ALA A 228 -5.96 -7.57 -10.62
N GLY A 229 -5.87 -8.30 -9.51
CA GLY A 229 -6.07 -7.73 -8.19
C GLY A 229 -5.16 -8.40 -7.18
N THR A 230 -4.69 -7.64 -6.20
CA THR A 230 -4.00 -8.16 -5.03
C THR A 230 -4.54 -7.46 -3.79
N VAL A 231 -4.84 -8.24 -2.76
CA VAL A 231 -5.13 -7.77 -1.41
C VAL A 231 -4.16 -8.48 -0.49
N GLU A 232 -3.38 -7.75 0.29
CA GLU A 232 -2.40 -8.37 1.20
C GLU A 232 -2.17 -7.55 2.47
N VAL A 233 -1.60 -8.19 3.49
CA VAL A 233 -1.13 -7.48 4.69
C VAL A 233 0.29 -6.97 4.42
N PRO A 234 0.55 -5.66 4.34
CA PRO A 234 1.86 -5.16 3.95
C PRO A 234 2.95 -5.63 4.94
N LYS A 235 4.09 -6.03 4.39
CA LYS A 235 5.31 -6.34 5.16
C LYS A 235 6.21 -5.14 5.35
N GLU A 236 6.06 -4.14 4.49
CA GLU A 236 6.92 -2.97 4.44
C GLU A 236 6.06 -1.75 4.08
N LEU A 237 6.44 -0.59 4.60
CA LEU A 237 6.00 0.70 4.10
C LEU A 237 7.08 1.26 3.19
N VAL A 238 6.72 1.53 1.95
CA VAL A 238 7.65 1.94 0.91
C VAL A 238 7.23 3.30 0.37
N PHE A 239 8.12 4.30 0.48
CA PHE A 239 7.90 5.62 -0.10
C PHE A 239 9.08 6.01 -0.99
N THR A 240 8.80 6.39 -2.24
CA THR A 240 9.77 7.06 -3.10
C THR A 240 9.86 8.53 -2.71
N LEU A 241 11.07 9.03 -2.51
CA LEU A 241 11.36 10.37 -2.02
C LEU A 241 12.42 11.04 -2.90
N ARG A 242 12.38 12.38 -2.97
CA ARG A 242 13.25 13.16 -3.88
C ARG A 242 14.74 13.09 -3.55
N SER A 243 15.11 12.79 -2.32
CA SER A 243 16.51 12.75 -1.88
C SER A 243 16.68 12.01 -0.55
N GLU A 244 17.92 11.68 -0.21
CA GLU A 244 18.26 11.07 1.09
C GLU A 244 17.94 12.00 2.26
N GLY A 245 18.16 13.31 2.09
CA GLY A 245 17.76 14.31 3.07
C GLY A 245 16.25 14.32 3.31
N SER A 246 15.46 14.17 2.24
CA SER A 246 13.99 14.04 2.35
C SER A 246 13.61 12.77 3.10
N ALA A 247 14.29 11.65 2.83
CA ALA A 247 14.05 10.38 3.51
C ALA A 247 14.35 10.42 5.00
N LYS A 248 15.48 11.01 5.40
CA LYS A 248 15.83 11.20 6.82
C LYS A 248 14.83 12.11 7.52
N MET A 249 14.40 13.18 6.85
CA MET A 249 13.41 14.12 7.38
C MET A 249 12.06 13.45 7.62
N LEU A 250 11.56 12.71 6.63
CA LEU A 250 10.31 11.96 6.75
C LEU A 250 10.40 10.89 7.84
N GLY A 251 11.50 10.11 7.89
CA GLY A 251 11.69 9.09 8.90
C GLY A 251 11.64 9.63 10.33
N ALA A 252 12.36 10.74 10.59
CA ALA A 252 12.33 11.39 11.89
C ALA A 252 10.93 11.91 12.27
N ALA A 253 10.17 12.43 11.31
CA ALA A 253 8.81 12.90 11.54
C ALA A 253 7.84 11.73 11.81
N LEU A 254 7.89 10.66 11.00
CA LEU A 254 7.09 9.45 11.16
C LEU A 254 7.34 8.78 12.52
N TYR A 255 8.61 8.63 12.92
CA TYR A 255 8.95 8.06 14.22
C TYR A 255 8.40 8.89 15.38
N ARG A 256 8.62 10.22 15.36
CA ARG A 256 8.10 11.12 16.41
C ARG A 256 6.57 11.07 16.48
N TYR A 257 5.91 11.00 15.32
CA TYR A 257 4.46 10.84 15.24
C TYR A 257 4.02 9.53 15.90
N GLN A 258 4.65 8.40 15.53
CA GLN A 258 4.35 7.08 16.08
C GLN A 258 4.52 7.05 17.62
N VAL A 259 5.62 7.58 18.15
CA VAL A 259 5.86 7.64 19.61
C VAL A 259 4.79 8.46 20.33
N ALA A 260 4.33 9.55 19.72
CA ALA A 260 3.34 10.45 20.31
C ALA A 260 1.91 9.89 20.27
N HIS A 261 1.53 9.27 19.15
CA HIS A 261 0.14 8.99 18.83
C HIS A 261 -0.20 7.50 18.78
N CYS A 262 0.81 6.62 18.70
CA CYS A 262 0.65 5.18 18.46
C CYS A 262 1.08 4.27 19.59
N ARG A 263 0.88 4.71 20.83
CA ARG A 263 1.10 3.86 22.00
C ARG A 263 0.30 2.57 21.87
N GLN A 264 1.02 1.46 21.97
CA GLN A 264 0.46 0.11 22.07
C GLN A 264 -0.52 0.09 23.25
N ARG A 265 -1.81 -0.18 22.97
CA ARG A 265 -2.78 -0.56 23.99
C ARG A 265 -2.80 -2.07 24.12
#